data_AF-A0A2V5TW87-F1
#
_entry.id   AF-A0A2V5TW87-F1
#
_cell.length_a   1.000
_cell.length_b   1.000
_cell.length_c   1.000
_cell.angle_alpha   90.00
_cell.angle_beta   90.00
_cell.angle_gamma   90.00
#
_symmetry.space_group_name_H-M   'P 1'
#
loop_
_entity.id
_entity.type
_entity.pdbx_description
1 polymer ?
#
loop_
_entity_poly.entity_id
_entity_poly.type
_entity_poly.pdbx_seq_one_letter_code
_entity_poly.pdbx_strand_id
1 'polypeptide(L)'
;LGDANANGEPDIIDYALGNDLGSPPILPGFTLQPDVLGGSDALLLTYPVSLGAERAKIEVLFSTDLATWQEGAPDLETVSMEPLGDGRALITCRVKPPLGDEPRVFMRLRVTGQ
;
A
#
# COMPACT_ATOMS: atom_id res chain seq x y z
N LEU A 1 -15.25 -15.66 -13.75
CA LEU A 1 -15.85 -14.45 -13.13
C LEU A 1 -15.12 -14.28 -11.81
N GLY A 2 -14.23 -13.29 -11.70
CA GLY A 2 -13.28 -13.18 -10.60
C GLY A 2 -11.84 -12.87 -11.01
N ASP A 3 -11.52 -12.84 -12.32
CA ASP A 3 -10.20 -12.45 -12.87
C ASP A 3 -10.44 -11.97 -14.32
N ALA A 4 -10.97 -10.77 -14.45
CA ALA A 4 -11.38 -10.22 -15.76
C ALA A 4 -10.17 -9.88 -16.67
N ASN A 5 -8.99 -9.68 -16.09
CA ASN A 5 -7.76 -9.35 -16.81
C ASN A 5 -6.82 -10.56 -17.01
N ALA A 6 -7.23 -11.76 -16.56
CA ALA A 6 -6.50 -13.02 -16.66
C ALA A 6 -5.07 -12.96 -16.09
N ASN A 7 -4.85 -12.14 -15.05
CA ASN A 7 -3.53 -11.95 -14.44
C ASN A 7 -3.27 -12.93 -13.28
N GLY A 8 -4.26 -13.77 -12.93
CA GLY A 8 -4.16 -14.74 -11.85
C GLY A 8 -4.48 -14.20 -10.45
N GLU A 9 -4.84 -12.92 -10.32
CA GLU A 9 -5.27 -12.28 -9.07
C GLU A 9 -6.80 -12.11 -9.04
N PRO A 10 -7.45 -12.18 -7.86
CA PRO A 10 -8.88 -11.97 -7.79
C PRO A 10 -9.25 -10.51 -8.10
N ASP A 11 -10.39 -10.32 -8.77
CA ASP A 11 -11.01 -9.01 -9.06
C ASP A 11 -11.12 -8.12 -7.79
N ILE A 12 -11.05 -8.70 -6.58
CA ILE A 12 -11.08 -7.96 -5.32
C ILE A 12 -9.87 -7.04 -5.11
N ILE A 13 -8.67 -7.43 -5.58
CA ILE A 13 -7.49 -6.57 -5.50
C ILE A 13 -7.69 -5.37 -6.42
N ASP A 14 -8.13 -5.61 -7.65
CA ASP A 14 -8.40 -4.55 -8.62
C ASP A 14 -9.54 -3.64 -8.16
N TYR A 15 -10.60 -4.18 -7.57
CA TYR A 15 -11.68 -3.43 -6.93
C TYR A 15 -11.17 -2.57 -5.76
N ALA A 16 -10.35 -3.14 -4.88
CA ALA A 16 -9.83 -2.43 -3.71
C ALA A 16 -8.83 -1.32 -4.08
N LEU A 17 -8.03 -1.52 -5.12
CA LEU A 17 -7.06 -0.54 -5.62
C LEU A 17 -7.65 0.42 -6.67
N GLY A 18 -8.84 0.11 -7.20
CA GLY A 18 -9.54 0.89 -8.22
C GLY A 18 -8.94 0.75 -9.63
N ASN A 19 -8.31 -0.38 -9.92
CA ASN A 19 -7.76 -0.67 -11.26
C ASN A 19 -8.87 -1.00 -12.28
N ASP A 20 -10.08 -1.33 -11.80
CA ASP A 20 -11.28 -1.62 -12.59
C ASP A 20 -12.05 -0.35 -13.02
N LEU A 21 -11.65 0.83 -12.54
CA LEU A 21 -12.32 2.11 -12.82
C LEU A 21 -12.02 2.67 -14.22
N GLY A 22 -11.31 1.93 -15.07
CA GLY A 22 -11.02 2.31 -16.47
C GLY A 22 -9.90 3.35 -16.64
N SER A 23 -9.21 3.71 -15.56
CA SER A 23 -7.99 4.52 -15.58
C SER A 23 -6.74 3.63 -15.50
N PRO A 24 -5.55 4.07 -15.94
CA PRO A 24 -4.33 3.28 -15.81
C PRO A 24 -4.06 2.84 -14.35
N PRO A 25 -3.54 1.62 -14.14
CA PRO A 25 -3.27 1.11 -12.80
C PRO A 25 -2.18 1.95 -12.12
N ILE A 26 -2.35 2.21 -10.83
CA ILE A 26 -1.35 2.86 -9.99
C ILE A 26 -0.69 1.75 -9.17
N LEU A 27 0.62 1.60 -9.29
CA LEU A 27 1.34 0.58 -8.56
C LEU A 27 1.76 1.10 -7.18
N PRO A 28 1.68 0.27 -6.12
CA PRO A 28 2.31 0.58 -4.86
C PRO A 28 3.81 0.82 -5.02
N GLY A 29 4.37 1.73 -4.24
CA GLY A 29 5.76 2.11 -4.35
C GLY A 29 6.38 2.52 -3.02
N PHE A 30 7.71 2.57 -3.02
CA PHE A 30 8.50 3.13 -1.94
C PHE A 30 9.23 4.38 -2.39
N THR A 31 9.33 5.35 -1.50
CA THR A 31 10.20 6.50 -1.66
C THR A 31 10.97 6.75 -0.36
N LEU A 32 12.21 7.24 -0.49
CA LEU A 32 12.95 7.80 0.63
C LEU A 32 12.74 9.30 0.62
N GLN A 33 12.26 9.83 1.74
CA GLN A 33 12.14 11.26 1.96
C GLN A 33 13.31 11.72 2.83
N PRO A 34 14.22 12.55 2.31
CA PRO A 34 15.35 13.05 3.09
C PRO A 34 14.89 13.88 4.29
N ASP A 35 15.56 13.70 5.43
CA ASP A 35 15.33 14.55 6.59
C ASP A 35 16.05 15.90 6.40
N VAL A 36 15.26 16.97 6.38
CA VAL A 36 15.77 18.34 6.13
C VAL A 36 16.64 18.89 7.28
N LEU A 37 16.64 18.22 8.44
CA LEU A 37 17.44 18.57 9.61
C LEU A 37 18.68 17.66 9.77
N GLY A 38 18.94 16.78 8.80
CA GLY A 38 20.10 15.87 8.81
C GLY A 38 19.92 14.61 9.64
N GLY A 39 18.68 14.25 10.00
CA GLY A 39 18.33 12.95 10.57
C GLY A 39 18.32 11.82 9.53
N SER A 40 17.85 10.64 9.94
CA SER A 40 17.64 9.52 9.01
C SER A 40 16.50 9.81 8.04
N ASP A 41 16.70 9.44 6.77
CA ASP A 41 15.66 9.49 5.74
C ASP A 41 14.42 8.71 6.19
N ALA A 42 13.23 9.24 5.90
CA ALA A 42 11.99 8.54 6.16
C ALA A 42 11.63 7.62 4.99
N LEU A 43 11.43 6.33 5.26
CA LEU A 43 10.86 5.40 4.29
C LEU A 43 9.34 5.62 4.20
N LEU A 44 8.85 5.91 3.00
CA LEU A 44 7.44 6.08 2.71
C LEU A 44 6.93 4.96 1.80
N LEU A 45 5.81 4.37 2.19
CA LEU A 45 5.00 3.48 1.36
C LEU A 45 3.87 4.29 0.75
N THR A 46 3.67 4.19 -0.56
CA THR A 46 2.48 4.72 -1.25
C THR A 46 1.68 3.61 -1.92
N TYR A 47 0.35 3.69 -1.87
CA TYR A 47 -0.53 2.79 -2.60
C TYR A 47 -1.90 3.43 -2.87
N PRO A 48 -2.57 3.09 -3.99
CA PRO A 48 -3.91 3.58 -4.26
C PRO A 48 -4.94 2.81 -3.43
N VAL A 49 -6.07 3.46 -3.17
CA VAL A 49 -7.29 2.84 -2.65
C VAL A 49 -8.48 3.33 -3.47
N SER A 50 -9.42 2.44 -3.76
CA SER A 50 -10.71 2.80 -4.36
C SER A 50 -11.63 3.35 -3.28
N LEU A 51 -12.15 4.56 -3.50
CA LEU A 51 -13.06 5.23 -2.55
C LEU A 51 -14.45 4.56 -2.48
N GLY A 52 -14.81 3.79 -3.52
CA GLY A 52 -16.06 3.02 -3.57
C GLY A 52 -15.92 1.56 -3.11
N ALA A 53 -14.74 1.15 -2.65
CA ALA A 53 -14.46 -0.23 -2.28
C ALA A 53 -14.88 -0.59 -0.84
N GLU A 54 -16.10 -0.23 -0.45
CA GLU A 54 -16.61 -0.39 0.93
C GLU A 54 -16.63 -1.85 1.42
N ARG A 55 -16.65 -2.81 0.49
CA ARG A 55 -16.67 -4.25 0.80
C ARG A 55 -15.29 -4.92 0.80
N ALA A 56 -14.22 -4.15 0.67
CA ALA A 56 -12.86 -4.64 0.69
C ALA A 56 -12.05 -3.97 1.80
N LYS A 57 -11.19 -4.74 2.46
CA LYS A 57 -10.22 -4.26 3.43
C LYS A 57 -8.82 -4.52 2.89
N ILE A 58 -8.01 -3.46 2.86
CA ILE A 58 -6.58 -3.54 2.54
C ILE A 58 -5.80 -3.59 3.85
N GLU A 59 -4.90 -4.56 3.95
CA GLU A 59 -3.97 -4.71 5.05
C GLU A 59 -2.54 -4.71 4.50
N VAL A 60 -1.65 -3.94 5.12
CA VAL A 60 -0.23 -4.00 4.80
C VAL A 60 0.42 -5.05 5.68
N LEU A 61 1.12 -5.99 5.06
CA LEU A 61 1.98 -6.95 5.74
C LEU A 61 3.44 -6.63 5.43
N PHE A 62 4.33 -6.86 6.39
CA PHE A 62 5.77 -6.67 6.19
C PHE A 62 6.57 -7.93 6.52
N SER A 63 7.80 -7.96 6.01
CA SER A 63 8.82 -8.97 6.29
C SER A 63 10.20 -8.35 6.19
N THR A 64 11.16 -8.84 6.99
CA THR A 64 12.59 -8.47 6.89
C THR A 64 13.43 -9.61 6.30
N ASP A 65 12.85 -10.80 6.13
CA ASP A 65 13.54 -12.03 5.70
C ASP A 65 12.85 -12.75 4.52
N LEU A 66 11.72 -12.24 4.03
CA LEU A 66 10.80 -12.85 3.05
C LEU A 66 10.15 -14.18 3.47
N ALA A 67 10.52 -14.74 4.62
CA ALA A 67 9.99 -15.99 5.14
C ALA A 67 8.82 -15.75 6.09
N THR A 68 8.96 -14.75 6.96
CA THR A 68 8.00 -14.44 8.03
C THR A 68 7.27 -13.13 7.70
N TRP A 69 5.94 -13.18 7.70
CA TRP A 69 5.09 -12.03 7.40
C TRP A 69 4.27 -11.63 8.62
N GLN A 70 4.29 -10.33 8.94
CA GLN A 70 3.63 -9.74 10.11
C GLN A 70 2.72 -8.59 9.69
N GLU A 71 1.76 -8.23 10.55
CA GLU A 71 0.89 -7.07 10.33
C GLU A 71 1.69 -5.78 10.42
N GLY A 72 1.61 -4.92 9.40
CA GLY A 72 2.35 -3.66 9.33
C GLY A 72 1.63 -2.46 9.92
N ALA A 73 0.33 -2.53 10.18
CA ALA A 73 -0.44 -1.41 10.74
C ALA A 73 0.16 -0.82 12.03
N PRO A 74 0.71 -1.61 12.99
CA PRO A 74 1.37 -1.07 14.17
C PRO A 74 2.63 -0.24 13.87
N ASP A 75 3.29 -0.49 12.74
CA ASP A 75 4.57 0.12 12.35
C ASP A 75 4.42 1.18 11.23
N LEU A 76 3.19 1.45 10.81
CA LEU A 76 2.87 2.45 9.79
C LEU A 76 2.14 3.64 10.41
N GLU A 77 2.46 4.82 9.92
CA GLU A 77 1.75 6.05 10.22
C GLU A 77 1.24 6.66 8.90
N THR A 78 -0.08 6.73 8.72
CA THR A 78 -0.64 7.42 7.55
C THR A 78 -0.38 8.92 7.66
N VAL A 79 0.41 9.45 6.73
CA VAL A 79 0.78 10.86 6.68
C VAL A 79 -0.02 11.65 5.66
N SER A 80 -0.55 10.99 4.62
CA SER A 80 -1.50 11.61 3.69
C SER A 80 -2.49 10.62 3.09
N MET A 81 -3.65 11.16 2.69
CA MET A 81 -4.65 10.53 1.87
C MET A 81 -5.14 11.57 0.86
N GLU A 82 -4.75 11.42 -0.40
CA GLU A 82 -4.97 12.42 -1.45
C GLU A 82 -5.97 11.91 -2.48
N PRO A 83 -7.18 12.49 -2.59
CA PRO A 83 -8.13 12.13 -3.64
C PRO A 83 -7.57 12.48 -5.02
N LEU A 84 -7.63 11.54 -5.96
CA LEU A 84 -7.09 11.71 -7.32
C LEU A 84 -8.13 12.22 -8.33
N GLY A 85 -9.40 12.30 -7.93
CA GLY A 85 -10.50 12.76 -8.78
C GLY A 85 -11.06 11.72 -9.76
N ASP A 86 -10.54 10.50 -9.73
CA ASP A 86 -10.93 9.38 -10.60
C ASP A 86 -11.61 8.23 -9.83
N GLY A 87 -12.07 8.50 -8.61
CA GLY A 87 -12.64 7.49 -7.70
C GLY A 87 -11.60 6.78 -6.83
N ARG A 88 -10.30 7.10 -6.98
CA ARG A 88 -9.23 6.61 -6.10
C ARG A 88 -8.70 7.72 -5.19
N ALA A 89 -8.05 7.30 -4.11
CA ALA A 89 -7.14 8.14 -3.33
C ALA A 89 -5.77 7.48 -3.24
N LEU A 90 -4.70 8.29 -3.19
CA LEU A 90 -3.36 7.82 -2.91
C LEU A 90 -3.09 7.93 -1.40
N ILE A 91 -2.77 6.79 -0.78
CA ILE A 91 -2.37 6.73 0.63
C ILE A 91 -0.86 6.80 0.69
N THR A 92 -0.34 7.66 1.57
CA THR A 92 1.07 7.70 1.94
C THR A 92 1.21 7.34 3.41
N CYS A 93 2.00 6.31 3.68
CA CYS A 93 2.34 5.88 5.03
C CYS A 93 3.84 6.03 5.28
N ARG A 94 4.22 6.63 6.40
CA ARG A 94 5.59 6.58 6.91
C ARG A 94 5.81 5.26 7.64
N VAL A 95 6.93 4.60 7.35
CA VAL A 95 7.39 3.42 8.09
C VAL A 95 8.14 3.89 9.33
N LYS A 96 7.67 3.51 10.52
CA LYS A 96 8.24 3.95 11.79
C LYS A 96 9.49 3.12 12.16
N PRO A 97 10.46 3.71 12.88
CA PRO A 97 11.50 2.94 13.57
C PRO A 97 10.92 1.92 14.55
N PRO A 98 11.56 0.75 14.76
CA PRO A 98 12.83 0.36 14.14
C PRO A 98 12.67 -0.18 12.70
N LEU A 99 11.46 -0.52 12.26
CA LEU A 99 11.23 -1.15 10.96
C LEU A 99 11.76 -0.28 9.80
N GLY A 100 11.54 1.04 9.85
CA GLY A 100 12.06 1.97 8.85
C GLY A 100 13.59 2.04 8.76
N ASP A 101 14.30 1.60 9.81
CA ASP A 101 15.76 1.59 9.90
C ASP A 101 16.37 0.20 9.58
N GLU A 102 15.53 -0.82 9.36
CA GLU A 102 16.00 -2.16 8.97
C GLU A 102 16.68 -2.12 7.60
N PRO A 103 17.80 -2.83 7.40
CA PRO A 103 18.54 -2.81 6.14
C PRO A 103 17.74 -3.37 4.97
N ARG A 104 16.72 -4.19 5.24
CA ARG A 104 15.82 -4.80 4.26
C ARG A 104 14.41 -4.88 4.84
N VAL A 105 13.48 -4.23 4.16
CA VAL A 105 12.05 -4.32 4.44
C VAL A 105 11.32 -4.65 3.15
N PHE A 106 10.45 -5.63 3.22
CA PHE A 106 9.54 -6.02 2.16
C PHE A 106 8.12 -5.79 2.65
N MET A 107 7.27 -5.20 1.82
CA MET A 107 5.85 -5.04 2.13
C MET A 107 4.99 -5.60 1.01
N ARG A 108 3.82 -6.11 1.39
CA ARG A 108 2.78 -6.53 0.46
C ARG A 108 1.43 -6.03 0.94
N LEU A 109 0.54 -5.79 0.00
CA LEU A 109 -0.86 -5.52 0.27
C LEU A 109 -1.62 -6.84 0.26
N ARG A 110 -2.41 -7.10 1.30
CA ARG A 110 -3.39 -8.18 1.36
C ARG A 110 -4.77 -7.55 1.30
N VAL A 111 -5.59 -8.02 0.36
CA VAL A 111 -6.99 -7.60 0.26
C VAL A 111 -7.89 -8.74 0.71
N THR A 112 -8.86 -8.43 1.56
CA THR A 112 -9.89 -9.36 2.02
C THR A 112 -11.27 -8.75 1.82
N GLY A 113 -12.27 -9.59 1.53
CA GLY A 113 -13.66 -9.17 1.45
C GLY A 113 -14.30 -9.08 2.83
N GLN A 114 -15.26 -8.17 2.97
CA GLN A 114 -16.20 -8.12 4.10
C GLN A 114 -17.52 -8.82 3.78
#